data_AF-A0A1I7L452-F1
#
_entry.id   AF-A0A1I7L452-F1
#
_cell.length_a   1.000
_cell.length_b   1.000
_cell.length_c   1.000
_cell.angle_alpha   90.00
_cell.angle_beta   90.00
_cell.angle_gamma   90.00
#
_symmetry.space_group_name_H-M   'P 1'
#
loop_
_entity.id
_entity.type
_entity.pdbx_description
1 polymer ?
#
loop_
_entity_poly.entity_id
_entity_poly.type
_entity_poly.pdbx_seq_one_letter_code
_entity_poly.pdbx_strand_id
1 'polypeptide(L)' 'MQFLICTVDATPCPPEALSYLSMSEAINPATLGITPESVLYAFSWGMGAVILFWLIGFVTGVAVDAIKKA' A
#
# COMPACT_ATOMS: atom_id res chain seq x y z
N MET A 1 -18.60 15.19 -9.00
CA MET A 1 -17.82 16.31 -9.58
C MET A 1 -17.00 15.73 -10.73
N GLN A 2 -17.13 16.27 -11.94
CA GLN A 2 -16.42 15.78 -13.14
C GLN A 2 -15.40 16.83 -13.56
N PHE A 3 -14.24 16.39 -14.05
CA PHE A 3 -13.19 17.27 -14.53
C PHE A 3 -12.80 16.87 -15.95
N LEU A 4 -12.54 17.87 -16.78
CA LEU A 4 -12.10 17.71 -18.16
C LEU A 4 -10.59 17.44 -18.15
N ILE A 5 -10.18 16.33 -18.75
CA ILE A 5 -8.78 16.01 -18.94
C ILE A 5 -8.49 15.72 -20.40
N CYS A 6 -7.25 15.99 -20.78
CA CYS A 6 -6.69 15.56 -22.05
C CYS A 6 -6.06 14.19 -21.87
N THR A 7 -6.49 13.22 -22.67
CA THR A 7 -5.94 11.84 -22.64
C THR A 7 -4.58 11.75 -23.34
N VAL A 8 -4.12 12.84 -23.95
CA VAL A 8 -2.84 12.95 -24.67
C VAL A 8 -2.09 14.19 -24.21
N ASP A 9 -0.77 14.06 -24.04
CA ASP A 9 0.14 15.17 -23.77
C ASP A 9 0.38 15.98 -25.05
N ALA A 10 -0.62 16.76 -25.46
CA ALA A 10 -0.53 17.68 -26.59
C ALA A 10 -1.06 19.07 -26.20
N THR A 11 -0.29 20.11 -26.55
CA THR A 11 -0.65 21.52 -26.38
C THR A 11 -0.68 22.22 -27.74
N PRO A 12 -1.83 22.75 -28.21
CA PRO A 12 -3.17 22.69 -27.62
C PRO A 12 -3.81 21.30 -27.74
N CYS A 13 -4.70 20.99 -26.79
CA CYS A 13 -5.37 19.69 -26.73
C CYS A 13 -6.43 19.56 -27.85
N PRO A 14 -6.34 18.53 -28.71
CA PRO A 14 -7.29 18.34 -29.80
C PRO A 14 -8.68 17.98 -29.28
N PRO A 15 -9.76 18.44 -29.95
CA PRO A 15 -11.13 18.30 -29.45
C PRO A 15 -11.60 16.84 -29.34
N GLU A 16 -10.98 15.93 -30.10
CA GLU A 16 -11.26 14.49 -30.05
C GLU A 16 -10.61 13.75 -28.86
N ALA A 17 -9.67 14.38 -28.14
CA ALA A 17 -8.98 13.80 -26.99
C ALA A 17 -9.48 14.37 -25.64
N LEU A 18 -10.61 15.09 -25.67
CA LEU A 18 -11.28 15.60 -24.48
C LEU A 18 -12.15 14.49 -23.88
N SER A 19 -11.85 14.09 -22.66
CA SER A 19 -12.65 13.11 -21.92
C SER A 19 -13.08 13.67 -20.57
N TYR A 20 -14.29 13.28 -20.15
CA TYR A 20 -14.81 13.59 -18.83
C TYR A 20 -14.44 12.45 -17.89
N LEU A 21 -13.57 12.72 -16.90
CA LEU A 21 -13.28 11.75 -15.85
C LEU A 21 -14.11 12.05 -14.60
N SER A 22 -14.63 10.98 -14.01
CA SER A 22 -15.25 11.00 -12.70
C SER A 22 -14.16 11.02 -11.63
N MET A 23 -14.40 11.68 -10.49
CA MET A 23 -13.47 11.66 -9.35
C MET A 23 -13.20 10.24 -8.81
N SER A 24 -14.15 9.31 -9.02
CA SER A 24 -13.97 7.89 -8.69
C SER A 24 -13.01 7.16 -9.64
N GLU A 25 -12.95 7.52 -10.92
CA GLU A 25 -11.93 7.00 -11.85
C GLU A 25 -10.54 7.57 -11.56
N ALA A 26 -10.48 8.83 -11.10
CA ALA A 26 -9.23 9.52 -10.76
C ALA A 26 -8.49 8.88 -9.57
N ILE A 27 -9.25 8.35 -8.62
CA ILE A 27 -8.75 7.70 -7.40
C ILE A 27 -8.78 6.18 -7.56
N ASN A 28 -8.92 5.66 -8.79
CA ASN A 28 -8.94 4.23 -9.01
C ASN A 28 -7.57 3.65 -8.62
N PRO A 29 -7.45 2.82 -7.56
CA PRO A 29 -6.16 2.29 -7.12
C PRO A 29 -5.48 1.46 -8.22
N ALA A 30 -6.25 0.90 -9.16
CA ALA A 30 -5.73 0.16 -10.30
C ALA A 30 -4.96 1.04 -11.30
N THR A 31 -5.34 2.32 -11.48
CA THR A 31 -4.60 3.25 -12.36
C THR A 31 -3.35 3.83 -11.68
N LEU A 32 -3.31 3.82 -10.34
CA LEU A 32 -2.14 4.18 -9.53
C LEU A 32 -1.13 3.02 -9.38
N GLY A 33 -1.40 1.85 -9.97
CA GLY A 33 -0.55 0.67 -9.84
C GLY A 33 -0.61 0.01 -8.46
N ILE A 34 -1.60 0.33 -7.64
CA ILE A 34 -1.85 -0.35 -6.37
C ILE A 34 -2.58 -1.65 -6.68
N THR A 35 -1.80 -2.70 -6.87
CA THR A 35 -2.30 -4.04 -7.10
C THR A 35 -2.48 -4.81 -5.78
N PRO A 36 -3.36 -5.82 -5.71
CA PRO A 36 -3.59 -6.60 -4.48
C PRO A 36 -2.30 -7.20 -3.90
N GLU A 37 -1.38 -7.64 -4.77
CA GLU A 37 -0.09 -8.19 -4.39
C GLU A 37 0.82 -7.16 -3.72
N SER A 38 0.79 -5.89 -4.13
CA SER A 38 1.57 -4.81 -3.50
C SER A 38 1.07 -4.51 -2.08
N VAL A 39 -0.24 -4.58 -1.86
CA VAL A 39 -0.86 -4.39 -0.54
C VAL A 39 -0.51 -5.54 0.40
N LEU A 40 -0.59 -6.78 -0.09
CA LEU A 40 -0.20 -7.96 0.68
C LEU A 40 1.28 -7.94 1.04
N TYR A 41 2.14 -7.52 0.11
CA TYR A 41 3.57 -7.38 0.37
C TYR A 41 3.83 -6.35 1.48
N ALA A 42 3.26 -5.15 1.37
CA ALA A 42 3.41 -4.11 2.39
C ALA A 42 2.89 -4.55 3.77
N PHE A 43 1.73 -5.19 3.81
CA PHE A 43 1.13 -5.70 5.04
C PHE A 43 1.97 -6.82 5.67
N SER A 44 2.40 -7.80 4.88
CA SER A 44 3.19 -8.94 5.37
C SER A 44 4.55 -8.51 5.92
N TRP A 45 5.19 -7.50 5.32
CA TRP A 45 6.45 -6.96 5.83
C TRP A 45 6.26 -6.25 7.19
N GLY A 46 5.21 -5.44 7.31
CA GLY A 46 4.86 -4.77 8.58
C GLY A 46 4.55 -5.76 9.69
N MET A 47 3.65 -6.72 9.43
CA MET A 47 3.28 -7.76 10.41
C MET A 47 4.47 -8.69 10.74
N GLY A 48 5.29 -9.03 9.76
CA GLY A 48 6.47 -9.86 9.96
C GLY A 48 7.47 -9.23 10.93
N ALA A 49 7.73 -7.93 10.81
CA ALA A 49 8.61 -7.21 11.73
C ALA A 49 8.07 -7.21 13.17
N VAL A 50 6.76 -6.96 13.34
CA VAL A 50 6.12 -6.96 14.67
C VAL A 50 6.23 -8.32 15.34
N ILE A 51 5.93 -9.41 14.62
CA ILE A 51 6.00 -10.78 15.15
C ILE A 51 7.44 -11.13 15.52
N LEU A 52 8.42 -10.74 14.71
CA LEU A 52 9.84 -11.02 14.97
C LEU A 52 10.30 -10.39 16.28
N PHE A 53 10.04 -9.10 16.49
CA PHE A 53 10.43 -8.42 17.73
C PHE A 53 9.64 -8.91 18.95
N TRP A 54 8.36 -9.26 18.76
CA TRP A 54 7.56 -9.87 19.80
C TRP A 54 8.13 -11.23 20.25
N LEU A 55 8.55 -12.08 19.31
CA LEU A 55 9.17 -13.37 19.61
C LEU A 55 10.51 -13.22 20.33
N ILE A 56 11.34 -12.25 19.95
CA ILE A 56 12.59 -11.96 20.66
C ILE A 56 12.33 -11.60 22.12
N GLY A 57 11.36 -10.71 22.37
CA GLY A 57 10.93 -10.36 23.73
C GLY A 57 10.40 -11.57 24.50
N PHE A 58 9.58 -12.41 23.85
CA PHE A 58 9.05 -13.63 24.45
C PHE A 58 10.16 -14.63 24.84
N VAL A 59 11.08 -14.93 23.92
CA VAL A 59 12.18 -15.87 24.13
C VAL A 59 13.11 -15.40 25.26
N THR A 60 13.46 -14.11 25.28
CA THR A 60 14.30 -13.55 26.35
C THR A 60 13.60 -13.61 27.71
N GLY A 61 12.30 -13.34 27.76
CA GLY A 61 11.50 -13.49 28.98
C GLY A 61 11.48 -14.93 29.51
N VAL A 62 11.20 -15.90 28.63
CA VAL A 62 11.20 -17.34 28.99
C VAL A 62 12.59 -17.80 29.43
N ALA A 63 13.66 -17.36 28.77
CA ALA A 63 15.02 -17.71 29.14
C ALA A 63 15.39 -17.21 30.54
N VAL A 64 15.01 -15.96 30.87
CA VAL A 64 15.24 -15.40 32.22
C VAL A 64 14.44 -16.14 33.28
N ASP A 65 13.18 -16.48 33.00
CA ASP A 65 12.35 -17.26 33.94
C ASP A 65 12.95 -18.65 34.18
N ALA A 66 13.38 -19.34 33.11
CA ALA A 66 14.03 -20.64 33.22
C ALA A 66 15.31 -20.62 34.08
N ILE A 67 16.14 -19.58 33.93
CA ILE A 67 17.36 -19.41 34.74
C ILE A 67 17.02 -19.12 36.20
N LYS A 68 16.01 -18.29 36.48
CA LYS A 68 15.62 -17.94 37.86
C LYS A 68 14.97 -19.09 38.62
N LYS A 69 14.46 -20.09 37.91
CA LYS A 69 13.75 -21.24 38.47
C LYS A 69 14.65 -22.45 38.71
N ALA A 70 15.82 -22.48 38.07
CA ALA A 70 16.89 -23.45 38.31
C ALA A 70 17.70 -23.06 39.56
#